data_AF-A0A0N1LD45-F1
#
_entry.id   AF-A0A0N1LD45-F1
#
_cell.length_a   1.000
_cell.length_b   1.000
_cell.length_c   1.000
_cell.angle_alpha   90.00
_cell.angle_beta   90.00
_cell.angle_gamma   90.00
#
_symmetry.space_group_name_H-M   'P 1'
#
loop_
_entity.id
_entity.type
_entity.pdbx_description
1 polymer ?
#
loop_
_entity_poly.entity_id
_entity_poly.type
_entity_poly.pdbx_seq_one_letter_code
_entity_poly.pdbx_strand_id
1 'polypeptide(L)'
;MPRGDRRYLVFRRVAALRATSGFSFILVLVLLALVGLALALIGPRWAHEEQRTRERELIRVGTSYAQAIAAYVEASPGASRSYPLSLEVLLVDDRFVGIRRHLRQIYTDPLRPGQPLELVRGSDGRIRGVFSSAHGRPFMQSTFSAPQVQPIRPAQEYQEWHFIADPRP
;
A
#
# COMPACT_ATOMS: atom_id res chain seq x y z
N MET A 1 -93.02 -21.26 -6.09
CA MET A 1 -91.88 -22.19 -6.33
C MET A 1 -91.95 -22.69 -7.77
N PRO A 2 -90.84 -23.02 -8.48
CA PRO A 2 -89.44 -23.16 -7.99
C PRO A 2 -88.39 -22.35 -8.81
N ARG A 3 -87.34 -21.86 -8.13
CA ARG A 3 -85.90 -22.28 -8.14
C ARG A 3 -85.03 -21.66 -9.24
N GLY A 4 -83.98 -20.97 -8.81
CA GLY A 4 -82.86 -20.58 -9.67
C GLY A 4 -81.78 -19.75 -8.97
N ASP A 5 -81.41 -20.15 -7.76
CA ASP A 5 -80.32 -19.61 -6.93
C ASP A 5 -78.97 -19.79 -7.65
N ARG A 6 -78.24 -18.70 -7.96
CA ARG A 6 -76.77 -18.75 -8.19
C ARG A 6 -76.09 -17.47 -7.70
N ARG A 7 -75.81 -17.52 -6.41
CA ARG A 7 -74.73 -16.82 -5.71
C ARG A 7 -73.40 -17.04 -6.43
N TYR A 8 -72.72 -15.97 -6.81
CA TYR A 8 -71.26 -15.91 -6.80
C TYR A 8 -70.82 -14.52 -6.31
N LEU A 9 -70.75 -14.40 -5.00
CA LEU A 9 -69.87 -13.44 -4.34
C LEU A 9 -68.45 -14.02 -4.42
N VAL A 10 -67.57 -13.37 -5.16
CA VAL A 10 -66.13 -13.44 -4.85
C VAL A 10 -65.63 -12.01 -4.74
N PHE A 11 -65.69 -11.53 -3.50
CA PHE A 11 -64.98 -10.34 -3.05
C PHE A 11 -63.48 -10.55 -3.30
N ARG A 12 -62.93 -9.92 -4.34
CA ARG A 12 -61.48 -9.61 -4.37
C ARG A 12 -61.28 -8.22 -3.79
N ARG A 13 -61.46 -8.10 -2.47
CA ARG A 13 -60.81 -7.00 -1.75
C ARG A 13 -59.33 -7.34 -1.73
N VAL A 14 -58.56 -6.69 -2.59
CA VAL A 14 -57.17 -6.37 -2.25
C VAL A 14 -57.29 -5.70 -0.88
N ALA A 15 -56.77 -6.35 0.15
CA ALA A 15 -56.69 -5.77 1.48
C ALA A 15 -55.79 -4.54 1.35
N ALA A 16 -56.41 -3.41 1.05
CA ALA A 16 -55.84 -2.12 1.35
C ALA A 16 -55.68 -2.14 2.86
N LEU A 17 -54.46 -2.45 3.32
CA LEU A 17 -54.01 -2.11 4.64
C LEU A 17 -54.29 -0.61 4.74
N ARG A 18 -55.43 -0.24 5.32
CA ARG A 18 -55.67 1.10 5.84
C ARG A 18 -54.71 1.24 7.01
N ALA A 19 -53.46 1.44 6.68
CA ALA A 19 -52.50 2.00 7.59
C ALA A 19 -53.01 3.41 7.87
N THR A 20 -53.35 3.64 9.12
CA THR A 20 -53.48 4.94 9.74
C THR A 20 -52.42 5.86 9.13
N SER A 21 -52.85 6.86 8.35
CA SER A 21 -51.99 7.61 7.41
C SER A 21 -50.83 8.36 8.05
N GLY A 22 -50.81 8.49 9.39
CA GLY A 22 -49.68 9.05 10.13
C GLY A 22 -48.57 8.06 10.49
N PHE A 23 -48.86 6.78 10.72
CA PHE A 23 -47.87 5.85 11.29
C PHE A 23 -46.92 5.27 10.23
N SER A 24 -47.41 5.04 9.01
CA SER A 24 -46.57 4.57 7.89
C SER A 24 -45.48 5.57 7.52
N PHE A 25 -45.77 6.87 7.59
CA PHE A 25 -44.79 7.90 7.27
C PHE A 25 -43.65 7.92 8.31
N ILE A 26 -43.99 7.83 9.60
CA ILE A 26 -43.01 7.73 10.69
C ILE A 26 -42.16 6.47 10.52
N LEU A 27 -42.77 5.33 10.18
CA LEU A 27 -42.04 4.07 9.96
C LEU A 27 -41.04 4.19 8.80
N VAL A 28 -41.45 4.82 7.69
CA VAL A 28 -40.56 5.06 6.53
C VAL A 28 -39.42 6.00 6.89
N LEU A 29 -39.68 7.08 7.63
CA LEU A 29 -38.64 7.99 8.10
C LEU A 29 -37.64 7.31 9.03
N VAL A 30 -38.11 6.47 9.95
CA VAL A 30 -37.26 5.67 10.84
C VAL A 30 -36.42 4.68 10.02
N LEU A 31 -37.01 3.99 9.05
CA LEU A 31 -36.28 3.06 8.18
C LEU A 31 -35.19 3.80 7.38
N LEU A 32 -35.52 4.97 6.82
CA LEU A 32 -34.58 5.78 6.06
C LEU A 32 -33.44 6.30 6.95
N ALA A 33 -33.74 6.72 8.18
CA ALA A 33 -32.74 7.12 9.16
C ALA A 33 -31.81 5.97 9.56
N LEU A 34 -32.35 4.76 9.76
CA LEU A 34 -31.56 3.56 10.06
C LEU A 34 -30.66 3.15 8.89
N VAL A 35 -31.16 3.24 7.66
CA VAL A 35 -30.35 3.00 6.45
C VAL A 35 -29.24 4.04 6.35
N GLY A 36 -29.54 5.33 6.52
CA GLY A 36 -28.54 6.40 6.52
C GLY A 36 -27.45 6.20 7.59
N LEU A 37 -27.84 5.79 8.79
CA LEU A 37 -26.90 5.48 9.88
C LEU A 37 -26.05 4.24 9.56
N ALA A 38 -26.64 3.20 8.97
CA ALA A 38 -25.91 1.99 8.58
C ALA A 38 -24.86 2.28 7.49
N LEU A 39 -25.15 3.14 6.52
CA LEU A 39 -24.17 3.54 5.50
C LEU A 39 -23.02 4.38 6.09
N ALA A 40 -23.31 5.26 7.06
CA ALA A 40 -22.29 6.10 7.70
C ALA A 40 -21.22 5.29 8.45
N LEU A 41 -21.56 4.08 8.94
CA LEU A 41 -20.63 3.19 9.65
C LEU A 41 -19.64 2.43 8.74
N ILE A 42 -19.81 2.50 7.42
CA ILE A 42 -18.98 1.78 6.44
C ILE A 42 -17.82 2.66 5.90
N GLY A 43 -17.84 3.97 6.18
CA GLY A 43 -17.01 4.98 5.52
C GLY A 43 -15.48 4.94 5.74
N PRO A 44 -14.92 4.82 6.97
CA PRO A 44 -13.51 5.18 7.16
C PRO A 44 -12.56 4.01 7.42
N ARG A 45 -12.80 2.80 6.89
CA ARG A 45 -11.87 1.67 7.08
C ARG A 45 -10.75 1.56 6.04
N TRP A 46 -10.80 2.38 4.98
CA TRP A 46 -9.99 2.19 3.77
C TRP A 46 -8.64 2.94 3.81
N ALA A 47 -8.55 4.07 4.50
CA ALA A 47 -7.33 4.89 4.53
C ALA A 47 -6.15 4.16 5.22
N HIS A 48 -6.44 3.35 6.25
CA HIS A 48 -5.39 2.62 6.98
C HIS A 48 -4.84 1.41 6.19
N GLU A 49 -5.67 0.71 5.43
CA GLU A 49 -5.19 -0.45 4.66
C GLU A 49 -4.37 -0.02 3.44
N GLU A 50 -4.75 1.10 2.81
CA GLU A 50 -4.00 1.64 1.67
C GLU A 50 -2.60 2.10 2.09
N GLN A 51 -2.49 2.84 3.20
CA GLN A 51 -1.18 3.31 3.68
C GLN A 51 -0.28 2.12 4.10
N ARG A 52 -0.83 1.06 4.72
CA ARG A 52 -0.07 -0.18 4.99
C ARG A 52 0.44 -0.83 3.72
N THR A 53 -0.36 -0.82 2.65
CA THR A 53 0.04 -1.39 1.36
C THR A 53 1.18 -0.59 0.74
N ARG A 54 1.10 0.75 0.75
CA ARG A 54 2.19 1.62 0.26
C ARG A 54 3.47 1.47 1.08
N GLU A 55 3.36 1.29 2.39
CA GLU A 55 4.51 1.06 3.26
C GLU A 55 5.19 -0.28 2.99
N ARG A 56 4.43 -1.36 2.81
CA ARG A 56 4.99 -2.67 2.37
C ARG A 56 5.71 -2.55 1.04
N GLU A 57 5.14 -1.77 0.12
CA GLU A 57 5.77 -1.52 -1.19
C GLU A 57 7.05 -0.70 -1.05
N LEU A 58 7.11 0.30 -0.17
CA LEU A 58 8.33 1.03 0.14
C LEU A 58 9.42 0.09 0.67
N ILE A 59 9.09 -0.80 1.59
CA ILE A 59 10.04 -1.79 2.11
C ILE A 59 10.53 -2.71 0.99
N ARG A 60 9.63 -3.19 0.12
CA ARG A 60 9.98 -4.04 -1.02
C ARG A 60 10.91 -3.33 -2.01
N VAL A 61 10.64 -2.07 -2.33
CA VAL A 61 11.46 -1.27 -3.24
C VAL A 61 12.81 -0.93 -2.61
N GLY A 62 12.82 -0.44 -1.38
CA GLY A 62 14.03 -0.07 -0.64
C GLY A 62 14.98 -1.26 -0.44
N THR A 63 14.43 -2.42 -0.09
CA THR A 63 15.23 -3.68 -0.01
C THR A 63 15.80 -4.10 -1.35
N SER A 64 15.05 -3.97 -2.45
CA SER A 64 15.57 -4.25 -3.79
C SER A 64 16.76 -3.35 -4.15
N TYR A 65 16.74 -2.08 -3.74
CA TYR A 65 17.88 -1.17 -3.95
C TYR A 65 19.09 -1.57 -3.09
N ALA A 66 18.89 -1.80 -1.79
CA ALA A 66 19.97 -2.20 -0.90
C ALA A 66 20.63 -3.52 -1.33
N GLN A 67 19.83 -4.51 -1.75
CA GLN A 67 20.33 -5.78 -2.30
C GLN A 67 21.08 -5.59 -3.63
N ALA A 68 20.58 -4.74 -4.53
CA ALA A 68 21.27 -4.43 -5.78
C ALA A 68 22.63 -3.75 -5.54
N ILE A 69 22.69 -2.82 -4.58
CA ILE A 69 23.94 -2.16 -4.17
C ILE A 69 24.89 -3.17 -3.54
N ALA A 70 24.40 -4.04 -2.65
CA ALA A 70 25.21 -5.10 -2.06
C ALA A 70 25.79 -6.04 -3.12
N ALA A 71 24.96 -6.49 -4.06
CA ALA A 71 25.38 -7.33 -5.19
C ALA A 71 26.42 -6.64 -6.08
N TYR A 72 26.27 -5.34 -6.33
CA TYR A 72 27.24 -4.54 -7.09
C TYR A 72 28.61 -4.47 -6.39
N VAL A 73 28.60 -4.30 -5.07
CA VAL A 73 29.82 -4.28 -4.25
C VAL A 73 30.48 -5.65 -4.24
N GLU A 74 29.69 -6.72 -4.04
CA GLU A 74 30.15 -8.11 -4.02
C GLU A 74 30.69 -8.57 -5.38
N ALA A 75 30.15 -8.05 -6.48
CA ALA A 75 30.62 -8.39 -7.83
C ALA A 75 32.02 -7.83 -8.13
N SER A 76 32.43 -6.72 -7.50
CA SER A 76 33.66 -6.00 -7.82
C SER A 76 34.90 -6.92 -7.70
N PRO A 77 35.70 -7.10 -8.78
CA PRO A 77 36.88 -7.97 -8.73
C PRO A 77 38.01 -7.32 -7.93
N GLY A 78 38.52 -8.02 -6.90
CA GLY A 78 39.70 -7.62 -6.12
C GLY A 78 39.38 -7.15 -4.69
N ALA A 79 40.40 -6.59 -4.01
CA ALA A 79 40.31 -6.16 -2.61
C ALA A 79 39.57 -4.82 -2.41
N SER A 80 39.21 -4.13 -3.49
CA SER A 80 38.56 -2.81 -3.47
C SER A 80 37.06 -2.92 -3.70
N ARG A 81 36.31 -3.27 -2.64
CA ARG A 81 34.85 -3.16 -2.59
C ARG A 81 34.44 -1.69 -2.76
N SER A 82 33.89 -1.35 -3.92
CA SER A 82 33.48 0.02 -4.24
C SER A 82 31.97 0.10 -4.44
N TYR A 83 31.35 1.08 -3.79
CA TYR A 83 29.93 1.39 -3.96
C TYR A 83 29.68 2.06 -5.33
N PRO A 84 28.44 2.04 -5.85
CA PRO A 84 28.12 2.71 -7.10
C PRO A 84 28.13 4.24 -6.95
N LEU A 85 28.55 4.94 -8.01
CA LEU A 85 28.49 6.41 -8.11
C LEU A 85 27.08 6.91 -8.47
N SER A 86 26.33 6.12 -9.24
CA SER A 86 24.99 6.45 -9.71
C SER A 86 24.10 5.19 -9.76
N LEU A 87 22.78 5.38 -9.74
CA LEU A 87 21.84 4.25 -9.75
C LEU A 87 21.78 3.54 -11.11
N GLU A 88 22.14 4.22 -12.19
CA GLU A 88 22.11 3.71 -13.56
C GLU A 88 23.11 2.55 -13.72
N VAL A 89 24.23 2.58 -13.00
CA VAL A 89 25.23 1.50 -12.97
C VAL A 89 24.65 0.20 -12.39
N LEU A 90 23.60 0.29 -11.56
CA LEU A 90 22.92 -0.91 -11.05
C LEU A 90 22.05 -1.58 -12.13
N LEU A 91 21.60 -0.84 -13.16
CA LEU A 91 20.84 -1.39 -14.28
C LEU A 91 21.73 -2.12 -15.27
N VAL A 92 22.89 -1.54 -15.58
CA VAL A 92 23.85 -2.04 -16.56
C VAL A 92 25.25 -1.85 -15.98
N ASP A 93 25.83 -2.95 -15.53
CA ASP A 93 27.22 -3.00 -15.08
C ASP A 93 28.09 -3.43 -16.28
N ASP A 94 28.87 -2.48 -16.80
CA ASP A 94 29.77 -2.61 -17.96
C ASP A 94 31.20 -3.03 -17.57
N ARG A 95 31.46 -3.21 -16.26
CA ARG A 95 32.79 -3.57 -15.74
C ARG A 95 33.19 -5.02 -16.03
N PHE A 96 32.25 -5.85 -16.49
CA PHE A 96 32.47 -7.26 -16.81
C PHE A 96 32.38 -7.51 -18.31
N VAL A 97 33.01 -8.59 -18.77
CA VAL A 97 32.81 -9.12 -20.12
C VAL A 97 31.41 -9.73 -20.20
N GLY A 98 30.40 -8.87 -20.41
CA GLY A 98 28.98 -9.20 -20.43
C GLY A 98 28.13 -8.28 -19.54
N ILE A 99 26.94 -7.90 -20.01
CA ILE A 99 26.02 -7.02 -19.26
C ILE A 99 25.51 -7.76 -18.02
N ARG A 100 25.89 -7.31 -16.83
CA ARG A 100 25.27 -7.73 -15.56
C ARG A 100 24.27 -6.68 -15.11
N ARG A 101 23.07 -7.13 -14.70
CA ARG A 101 22.02 -6.26 -14.17
C ARG A 101 21.78 -6.61 -12.71
N HIS A 102 22.02 -5.67 -11.81
CA HIS A 102 21.78 -5.85 -10.37
C HIS A 102 20.37 -5.37 -9.97
N LEU A 103 19.81 -4.44 -10.75
CA LEU A 103 18.46 -3.92 -10.59
C LEU A 103 17.67 -4.04 -11.89
N ARG A 104 16.37 -4.34 -11.80
CA ARG A 104 15.50 -4.52 -12.98
C ARG A 104 15.12 -3.19 -13.63
N GLN A 105 14.86 -2.17 -12.81
CA GLN A 105 14.47 -0.83 -13.22
C GLN A 105 14.66 0.13 -12.03
N ILE A 106 14.77 1.43 -12.32
CA ILE A 106 14.75 2.47 -11.29
C ILE A 106 13.29 2.64 -10.86
N TYR A 107 12.99 2.24 -9.63
CA TYR A 107 11.68 2.41 -9.01
C TYR A 107 11.51 3.84 -8.46
N THR A 108 10.29 4.36 -8.57
CA THR A 108 9.85 5.60 -7.91
C THR A 108 9.47 5.36 -6.46
N ASP A 109 9.36 6.44 -5.69
CA ASP A 109 8.89 6.44 -4.31
C ASP A 109 7.40 6.07 -4.23
N PRO A 110 7.01 4.94 -3.59
CA PRO A 110 5.60 4.53 -3.45
C PRO A 110 4.77 5.49 -2.58
N LEU A 111 5.42 6.27 -1.71
CA LEU A 111 4.75 7.28 -0.88
C LEU A 111 4.62 8.62 -1.61
N ARG A 112 5.45 8.86 -2.65
CA ARG A 112 5.42 10.05 -3.50
C ARG A 112 5.44 9.66 -4.98
N PRO A 113 4.27 9.38 -5.56
CA PRO A 113 4.16 8.97 -6.96
C PRO A 113 4.89 9.93 -7.90
N GLY A 114 5.74 9.37 -8.77
CA GLY A 114 6.50 10.12 -9.77
C GLY A 114 7.80 10.77 -9.26
N GLN A 115 8.09 10.73 -7.95
CA GLN A 115 9.37 11.19 -7.41
C GLN A 115 10.32 9.99 -7.20
N PRO A 116 11.63 10.15 -7.43
CA PRO A 116 12.59 9.11 -7.09
C PRO A 116 12.79 9.03 -5.57
N LEU A 117 13.31 7.89 -5.11
CA LEU A 117 13.86 7.81 -3.74
C LEU A 117 15.12 8.66 -3.64
N GLU A 118 15.34 9.22 -2.45
CA GLU A 118 16.56 9.96 -2.16
C GLU A 118 17.71 9.01 -1.86
N LEU A 119 18.93 9.51 -2.10
CA LEU A 119 20.15 8.71 -2.06
C LEU A 119 20.89 8.94 -0.76
N VAL A 120 21.21 7.85 -0.05
CA VAL A 120 22.13 7.89 1.08
C VAL A 120 23.55 7.81 0.52
N ARG A 121 24.28 8.94 0.57
CA ARG A 121 25.68 9.01 0.13
C ARG A 121 26.64 8.92 1.30
N GLY A 122 27.74 8.19 1.12
CA GLY A 122 28.86 8.17 2.06
C GLY A 122 29.73 9.42 1.96
N SER A 123 30.73 9.51 2.85
CA SER A 123 31.76 10.57 2.80
C SER A 123 32.59 10.54 1.51
N ASP A 124 32.62 9.41 0.82
CA ASP A 124 33.26 9.19 -0.47
C ASP A 124 32.37 9.58 -1.67
N GLY A 125 31.19 10.14 -1.42
CA GLY A 125 30.22 10.55 -2.45
C GLY A 125 29.47 9.40 -3.12
N ARG A 126 29.79 8.15 -2.77
CA ARG A 126 29.16 6.95 -3.33
C ARG A 126 27.83 6.63 -2.66
N ILE A 127 26.96 5.98 -3.41
CA ILE A 127 25.61 5.62 -2.97
C ILE A 127 25.68 4.34 -2.14
N ARG A 128 25.30 4.43 -0.87
CA ARG A 128 25.26 3.29 0.08
C ARG A 128 23.86 2.75 0.29
N GLY A 129 22.84 3.54 -0.03
CA GLY A 129 21.45 3.18 0.20
C GLY A 129 20.48 4.22 -0.36
N VAL A 130 19.21 4.02 -0.06
CA VAL A 130 18.12 4.91 -0.46
C VAL A 130 17.15 5.13 0.70
N PHE A 131 16.42 6.23 0.67
CA PHE A 131 15.33 6.52 1.61
C PHE A 131 14.21 7.31 0.92
N SER A 132 13.01 7.28 1.49
CA SER A 132 11.89 8.10 1.01
C SER A 132 11.90 9.42 1.75
N SER A 133 11.78 10.56 1.05
CA SER A 133 11.59 11.86 1.70
C SER A 133 10.12 12.24 1.91
N ALA A 134 9.21 11.27 1.83
CA ALA A 134 7.83 11.42 2.25
C ALA A 134 7.72 11.75 3.75
N HIS A 135 6.74 12.58 4.11
CA HIS A 135 6.39 12.86 5.49
C HIS A 135 5.33 11.87 5.98
N GLY A 136 5.41 11.52 7.27
CA GLY A 136 4.43 10.66 7.92
C GLY A 136 5.07 9.63 8.82
N ARG A 137 4.28 9.15 9.79
CA ARG A 137 4.70 8.12 10.75
C ARG A 137 4.55 6.73 10.14
N PRO A 138 5.63 5.93 10.09
CA PRO A 138 5.53 4.53 9.70
C PRO A 138 4.62 3.75 10.64
N PHE A 139 3.85 2.81 10.11
CA PHE A 139 3.07 1.89 10.92
C PHE A 139 3.92 0.80 11.55
N MET A 140 5.02 0.41 10.91
CA MET A 140 5.92 -0.61 11.44
C MET A 140 6.70 -0.05 12.64
N GLN A 141 6.42 -0.60 13.81
CA GLN A 141 7.08 -0.25 15.08
C GLN A 141 8.06 -1.32 15.56
N SER A 142 8.36 -2.31 14.73
CA SER A 142 9.38 -3.34 14.97
C SER A 142 10.64 -3.05 14.18
N THR A 143 11.78 -3.58 14.61
CA THR A 143 13.00 -3.58 13.79
C THR A 143 12.79 -4.46 12.56
N PHE A 144 13.08 -3.93 11.38
CA PHE A 144 13.09 -4.69 10.13
C PHE A 144 14.50 -5.14 9.80
N SER A 145 14.62 -6.42 9.47
CA SER A 145 15.88 -7.02 9.03
C SER A 145 15.64 -7.84 7.77
N ALA A 146 16.47 -7.62 6.75
CA ALA A 146 16.45 -8.39 5.52
C ALA A 146 17.88 -8.77 5.12
N PRO A 147 18.08 -9.85 4.35
CA PRO A 147 19.40 -10.22 3.86
C PRO A 147 20.03 -9.07 3.07
N GLN A 148 21.31 -8.80 3.35
CA GLN A 148 22.12 -7.76 2.70
C GLN A 148 21.59 -6.32 2.88
N VAL A 149 20.77 -6.10 3.91
CA VAL A 149 20.24 -4.78 4.29
C VAL A 149 20.52 -4.55 5.77
N GLN A 150 21.05 -3.37 6.11
CA GLN A 150 21.25 -3.00 7.51
C GLN A 150 19.92 -2.97 8.27
N PRO A 151 19.87 -3.43 9.53
CA PRO A 151 18.64 -3.42 10.31
C PRO A 151 18.07 -2.00 10.45
N ILE A 152 16.80 -1.85 10.06
CA ILE A 152 16.08 -0.57 10.13
C ILE A 152 15.31 -0.54 11.44
N ARG A 153 15.58 0.48 12.25
CA ARG A 153 14.91 0.66 13.55
C ARG A 153 13.55 1.33 13.37
N PRO A 154 12.64 1.18 14.34
CA PRO A 154 11.43 1.98 14.41
C PRO A 154 11.77 3.47 14.36
N ALA A 155 11.05 4.23 13.55
CA ALA A 155 11.27 5.65 13.34
C ALA A 155 9.97 6.44 13.47
N GLN A 156 10.08 7.76 13.67
CA GLN A 156 8.92 8.64 13.69
C GLN A 156 8.58 9.16 12.29
N GLU A 157 9.53 9.16 11.37
CA GLU A 157 9.30 9.57 9.98
C GLU A 157 9.85 8.56 8.97
N TYR A 158 9.21 8.48 7.80
CA TYR A 158 9.72 7.69 6.68
C TYR A 158 11.10 8.14 6.19
N GLN A 159 11.49 9.41 6.45
CA GLN A 159 12.81 9.94 6.11
C GLN A 159 13.95 9.26 6.86
N GLU A 160 13.66 8.76 8.06
CA GLU A 160 14.66 8.07 8.89
C GLU A 160 14.86 6.60 8.45
N TRP A 161 13.98 6.07 7.60
CA TRP A 161 14.10 4.70 7.07
C TRP A 161 15.12 4.63 5.95
N HIS A 162 16.36 4.45 6.35
CA HIS A 162 17.48 4.29 5.43
C HIS A 162 17.68 2.81 5.07
N PHE A 163 17.46 2.47 3.80
CA PHE A 163 17.74 1.15 3.25
C PHE A 163 19.20 1.10 2.81
N ILE A 164 20.10 0.81 3.74
CA ILE A 164 21.55 0.76 3.50
C ILE A 164 21.98 -0.67 3.19
N ALA A 165 22.81 -0.83 2.16
CA ALA A 165 23.37 -2.12 1.78
C ALA A 165 24.36 -2.65 2.83
N ASP A 166 24.23 -3.93 3.16
CA ASP A 166 25.13 -4.68 4.04
C ASP A 166 25.74 -5.86 3.26
N PRO A 167 26.75 -5.60 2.41
CA PRO A 167 27.38 -6.65 1.61
C PRO A 167 28.06 -7.66 2.52
N ARG A 168 28.09 -8.94 2.10
CA ARG A 168 28.71 -10.00 2.91
C ARG A 168 30.19 -9.71 3.18
N PRO A 169 30.71 -10.11 4.37
CA PRO A 169 32.10 -9.91 4.74
C PRO A 169 33.07 -10.58 3.77
#